data_AF-A0A4Q6BY83-F1
#
_entry.id   AF-A0A4Q6BY83-F1
#
_cell.length_a   1.000
_cell.length_b   1.000
_cell.length_c   1.000
_cell.angle_alpha   90.00
_cell.angle_beta   90.00
_cell.angle_gamma   90.00
#
_symmetry.space_group_name_H-M   'P 1'
#
loop_
_entity.id
_entity.type
_entity.pdbx_description
1 polymer ?
#
loop_
_entity_poly.entity_id
_entity_poly.type
_entity_poly.pdbx_seq_one_letter_code
_entity_poly.pdbx_strand_id
1 'polypeptide(L)'
;MEAPIIKLVNQDKRDNLAQSMSEPTDQRTFPSKSIPPTLLRRLGRLAVVLGLLALIPWVLLVSCQSRLIYFPRPYSGDEARDWKDLSGGKIVDYTTSQGKQRAFLQGELANPRNLWVVCAGNGSVALDWSHWFKDRVPAGDAWLLVDYPGYGNCEGKPSPGHIRE
;
A
#
# COMPACT_ATOMS: atom_id res chain seq x y z
N MET A 1 80.03 -77.96 4.23
CA MET A 1 78.97 -78.38 3.29
C MET A 1 77.66 -77.83 3.85
N GLU A 2 77.34 -76.59 3.46
CA GLU A 2 76.10 -75.91 3.82
C GLU A 2 75.02 -76.19 2.77
N ALA A 3 73.78 -76.36 3.21
CA ALA A 3 72.61 -76.47 2.36
C ALA A 3 71.35 -75.93 3.08
N PRO A 4 70.34 -75.45 2.32
CA PRO A 4 69.66 -74.20 2.61
C PRO A 4 68.18 -74.41 3.00
N ILE A 5 67.80 -74.03 4.23
CA ILE A 5 66.40 -74.15 4.70
C ILE A 5 65.96 -72.84 5.39
N ILE A 6 66.32 -71.68 4.83
CA ILE A 6 65.80 -70.37 5.32
C ILE A 6 65.51 -69.45 4.13
N LYS A 7 64.69 -69.89 3.16
CA LYS A 7 64.13 -69.00 2.13
C LYS A 7 62.65 -69.21 1.83
N LEU A 8 62.06 -70.36 2.15
CA LEU A 8 60.66 -70.66 1.77
C LEU A 8 59.60 -70.07 2.72
N VAL A 9 59.89 -69.91 4.01
CA VAL A 9 58.91 -69.41 4.99
C VAL A 9 58.67 -67.89 4.91
N ASN A 10 59.60 -67.16 4.29
CA ASN A 10 59.55 -65.69 4.25
C ASN A 10 58.83 -65.14 3.00
N GLN A 11 58.57 -65.98 2.00
CA GLN A 11 57.85 -65.61 0.78
C GLN A 11 56.32 -65.61 1.05
N ASP A 12 55.85 -66.70 1.66
CA ASP A 12 54.43 -66.92 1.98
C ASP A 12 53.86 -65.84 2.92
N LYS A 13 54.68 -65.33 3.85
CA LYS A 13 54.28 -64.24 4.74
C LYS A 13 54.22 -62.86 4.06
N ARG A 14 54.99 -62.66 2.98
CA ARG A 14 54.96 -61.40 2.19
C ARG A 14 53.79 -61.38 1.21
N ASP A 15 53.46 -62.52 0.64
CA ASP A 15 52.31 -62.66 -0.27
C ASP A 15 51.00 -62.45 0.49
N ASN A 16 50.89 -62.96 1.72
CA ASN A 16 49.73 -62.73 2.59
C ASN A 16 49.60 -61.27 3.09
N LEU A 17 50.71 -60.53 3.24
CA LEU A 17 50.69 -59.11 3.61
C LEU A 17 50.33 -58.20 2.43
N ALA A 18 50.74 -58.56 1.21
CA ALA A 18 50.34 -57.85 -0.01
C ALA A 18 48.85 -58.07 -0.34
N GLN A 19 48.29 -59.23 0.02
CA GLN A 19 46.88 -59.57 -0.24
C GLN A 19 45.90 -58.94 0.77
N SER A 20 46.38 -58.49 1.93
CA SER A 20 45.58 -57.79 2.95
C SER A 20 45.46 -56.28 2.75
N MET A 21 46.20 -55.69 1.81
CA MET A 21 46.20 -54.23 1.53
C MET A 21 45.42 -53.85 0.26
N SER A 22 44.65 -54.77 -0.31
CA SER A 22 43.79 -54.52 -1.48
C SER A 22 42.31 -54.81 -1.19
N GLU A 23 41.83 -54.50 0.01
CA GLU A 23 40.39 -54.34 0.20
C GLU A 23 39.96 -53.01 -0.43
N PRO A 24 39.08 -53.02 -1.44
CA PRO A 24 38.53 -51.79 -1.97
C PRO A 24 37.67 -51.16 -0.87
N THR A 25 38.04 -49.96 -0.44
CA THR A 25 37.18 -49.09 0.37
C THR A 25 35.80 -49.04 -0.30
N ASP A 26 34.84 -49.75 0.28
CA ASP A 26 33.45 -49.76 -0.13
C ASP A 26 32.91 -48.33 0.00
N GLN A 27 33.00 -47.58 -1.11
CA GLN A 27 32.33 -46.31 -1.27
C GLN A 27 30.84 -46.59 -1.27
N ARG A 28 30.25 -46.70 -0.08
CA ARG A 28 28.81 -46.63 0.11
C ARG A 28 28.37 -45.26 -0.37
N THR A 29 28.06 -45.19 -1.65
CA THR A 29 27.36 -44.08 -2.28
C THR A 29 26.00 -44.03 -1.60
N PHE A 30 25.84 -43.10 -0.66
CA PHE A 30 24.51 -42.78 -0.14
C PHE A 30 23.66 -42.39 -1.34
N PRO A 31 22.53 -43.08 -1.62
CA PRO A 31 21.70 -42.72 -2.74
C PRO A 31 21.20 -41.30 -2.51
N SER A 32 21.72 -40.35 -3.29
CA SER A 32 21.17 -39.01 -3.39
C SER A 32 19.76 -39.18 -3.92
N LYS A 33 18.77 -39.10 -3.02
CA LYS A 33 17.35 -39.09 -3.39
C LYS A 33 17.11 -37.79 -4.17
N SER A 34 17.33 -37.85 -5.48
CA SER A 34 17.02 -36.76 -6.38
C SER A 34 15.51 -36.51 -6.35
N ILE A 35 15.13 -35.27 -6.04
CA ILE A 35 13.72 -34.90 -6.03
C ILE A 35 13.19 -35.08 -7.46
N PRO A 36 12.10 -35.82 -7.66
CA PRO A 36 11.59 -36.06 -9.01
C PRO A 36 11.19 -34.71 -9.65
N PRO A 37 11.54 -34.47 -10.92
CA PRO A 37 11.33 -33.17 -11.59
C PRO A 37 9.84 -32.78 -11.64
N THR A 38 8.93 -33.76 -11.54
CA THR A 38 7.49 -33.54 -11.42
C THR A 38 7.08 -32.93 -10.09
N LEU A 39 7.72 -33.31 -8.97
CA LEU A 39 7.48 -32.72 -7.66
C LEU A 39 8.04 -31.29 -7.60
N LEU A 40 9.24 -31.07 -8.15
CA LEU A 40 9.85 -29.73 -8.24
C LEU A 40 8.96 -28.77 -9.05
N ARG A 41 8.43 -29.23 -10.19
CA ARG A 41 7.48 -28.46 -11.02
C ARG A 41 6.15 -28.18 -10.30
N ARG A 42 5.64 -29.13 -9.50
CA ARG A 42 4.41 -28.93 -8.70
C ARG A 42 4.61 -27.91 -7.60
N LEU A 43 5.73 -27.97 -6.87
CA LEU A 43 6.10 -26.99 -5.85
C LEU A 43 6.31 -25.61 -6.46
N GLY A 44 6.98 -25.52 -7.62
CA GLY A 44 7.13 -24.26 -8.36
C GLY A 44 5.79 -23.66 -8.77
N ARG A 45 4.86 -24.46 -9.31
CA ARG A 45 3.50 -23.98 -9.64
C ARG A 45 2.74 -23.50 -8.41
N LEU A 46 2.82 -24.24 -7.30
CA LEU A 46 2.17 -23.84 -6.05
C LEU A 46 2.75 -22.52 -5.54
N ALA A 47 4.07 -22.36 -5.55
CA ALA A 47 4.74 -21.13 -5.14
C ALA A 47 4.33 -19.93 -6.03
N VAL A 48 4.22 -20.13 -7.35
CA VAL A 48 3.71 -19.11 -8.28
C VAL A 48 2.26 -18.75 -7.96
N VAL A 49 1.39 -19.74 -7.75
CA VAL A 49 -0.02 -19.49 -7.40
C VAL A 49 -0.14 -18.72 -6.08
N LEU A 50 0.60 -19.13 -5.05
CA LEU A 50 0.63 -18.43 -3.76
C LEU A 50 1.18 -17.00 -3.89
N GLY A 51 2.22 -16.81 -4.71
CA GLY A 51 2.75 -15.49 -5.03
C GLY A 51 1.72 -14.60 -5.71
N LEU A 52 0.99 -15.11 -6.72
CA LEU A 52 -0.08 -14.38 -7.39
C LEU A 52 -1.23 -14.04 -6.44
N LEU A 53 -1.64 -14.99 -5.59
CA LEU A 53 -2.68 -14.75 -4.58
C LEU A 53 -2.25 -13.68 -3.56
N ALA A 54 -0.98 -13.66 -3.16
CA ALA A 54 -0.42 -12.67 -2.25
C ALA A 54 -0.37 -11.25 -2.86
N LEU A 55 -0.38 -11.11 -4.19
CA LEU A 55 -0.43 -9.81 -4.86
C LEU A 55 -1.84 -9.21 -4.90
N ILE A 56 -2.89 -10.02 -4.77
CA ILE A 56 -4.28 -9.57 -4.86
C ILE A 56 -4.61 -8.45 -3.83
N PRO A 57 -4.28 -8.59 -2.53
CA PRO A 57 -4.54 -7.53 -1.55
C PRO A 57 -3.80 -6.23 -1.90
N TRP A 58 -2.56 -6.34 -2.39
CA TRP A 58 -1.75 -5.19 -2.80
C TRP A 58 -2.39 -4.44 -3.98
N VAL A 59 -2.79 -5.17 -5.02
CA VAL A 59 -3.48 -4.61 -6.17
C VAL A 59 -4.80 -3.95 -5.77
N LEU A 60 -5.58 -4.61 -4.90
CA LEU A 60 -6.84 -4.05 -4.37
C LEU A 60 -6.61 -2.77 -3.59
N LEU A 61 -5.64 -2.75 -2.67
CA LEU A 61 -5.34 -1.58 -1.85
C LEU A 61 -4.90 -0.39 -2.70
N VAL A 62 -3.98 -0.59 -3.64
CA VAL A 62 -3.53 0.49 -4.53
C VAL A 62 -4.66 0.98 -5.45
N SER A 63 -5.47 0.07 -5.99
CA SER A 63 -6.54 0.45 -6.92
C SER A 63 -7.74 1.10 -6.24
N CYS A 64 -8.03 0.73 -4.98
CA CYS A 64 -9.18 1.22 -4.23
C CYS A 64 -8.81 2.21 -3.11
N GLN A 65 -7.55 2.65 -3.03
CA GLN A 65 -7.05 3.50 -1.96
C GLN A 65 -7.92 4.75 -1.78
N SER A 66 -8.27 5.45 -2.87
CA SER A 66 -9.07 6.68 -2.81
C SER A 66 -10.44 6.44 -2.18
N ARG A 67 -11.11 5.33 -2.50
CA ARG A 67 -12.41 4.99 -1.90
C ARG A 67 -12.32 4.58 -0.43
N LEU A 68 -11.17 4.08 0.00
CA LEU A 68 -10.96 3.66 1.40
C LEU A 68 -10.59 4.84 2.30
N ILE A 69 -9.89 5.84 1.75
CA ILE A 69 -9.43 6.98 2.53
C ILE A 69 -10.39 8.16 2.46
N TYR A 70 -11.16 8.37 1.39
CA TYR A 70 -12.08 9.49 1.28
C TYR A 70 -13.50 9.11 1.67
N PHE A 71 -14.08 9.89 2.59
CA PHE A 71 -15.45 9.72 3.09
C PHE A 71 -16.31 10.93 2.68
N PRO A 72 -16.68 11.05 1.40
CA PRO A 72 -17.49 12.17 0.93
C PRO A 72 -18.80 12.24 1.70
N ARG A 73 -19.02 13.37 2.38
CA ARG A 73 -20.24 13.67 3.12
C ARG A 73 -21.06 14.70 2.33
N PRO A 74 -22.33 14.44 1.99
CA PRO A 74 -23.22 15.46 1.45
C PRO A 74 -23.73 16.37 2.56
N TYR A 75 -24.17 17.58 2.20
CA TYR A 75 -24.97 18.40 3.11
C TYR A 75 -26.32 17.74 3.40
N SER A 76 -26.82 17.96 4.61
CA SER A 76 -28.14 17.48 5.02
C SER A 76 -29.22 18.49 4.65
N GLY A 77 -30.25 18.07 3.90
CA GLY A 77 -31.38 18.93 3.55
C GLY A 77 -30.98 20.30 3.00
N ASP A 78 -31.42 21.36 3.68
CA ASP A 78 -31.19 22.77 3.32
C ASP A 78 -30.01 23.42 4.08
N GLU A 79 -29.08 22.64 4.65
CA GLU A 79 -27.97 23.12 5.51
C GLU A 79 -27.17 24.30 4.90
N ALA A 80 -26.89 24.28 3.59
CA ALA A 80 -26.19 25.37 2.91
C ALA A 80 -27.02 26.67 2.84
N ARG A 81 -28.35 26.55 2.72
CA ARG A 81 -29.27 27.68 2.69
C ARG A 81 -29.46 28.24 4.10
N ASP A 82 -29.68 27.37 5.08
CA ASP A 82 -29.81 27.76 6.48
C ASP A 82 -28.54 28.47 6.97
N TRP A 83 -27.37 27.95 6.60
CA TRP A 83 -26.09 28.59 6.87
C TRP A 83 -26.02 30.01 6.31
N LYS A 84 -26.45 30.21 5.06
CA LYS A 84 -26.42 31.51 4.39
C LYS A 84 -27.29 32.51 5.16
N ASP A 85 -28.49 32.09 5.55
CA ASP A 85 -29.46 32.94 6.25
C ASP A 85 -28.97 33.28 7.68
N LEU A 86 -28.27 32.36 8.35
CA LEU A 86 -27.74 32.56 9.71
C LEU A 86 -26.42 33.35 9.76
N SER A 87 -25.56 33.21 8.75
CA SER A 87 -24.22 33.83 8.72
C SER A 87 -24.18 35.16 7.96
N GLY A 88 -25.19 35.44 7.13
CA GLY A 88 -25.13 36.53 6.14
C GLY A 88 -24.09 36.28 5.05
N GLY A 89 -23.54 35.07 4.98
CA GLY A 89 -22.52 34.68 4.02
C GLY A 89 -23.03 34.60 2.59
N LYS A 90 -22.09 34.40 1.66
CA LYS A 90 -22.38 34.28 0.23
C LYS A 90 -22.00 32.90 -0.28
N ILE A 91 -22.93 32.24 -0.95
CA ILE A 91 -22.66 31.01 -1.71
C ILE A 91 -22.01 31.39 -3.02
N VAL A 92 -20.92 30.71 -3.36
CA VAL A 92 -20.15 30.90 -4.60
C VAL A 92 -20.19 29.59 -5.39
N ASP A 93 -21.03 29.56 -6.41
CA ASP A 93 -21.11 28.44 -7.34
C ASP A 93 -20.14 28.66 -8.52
N TYR A 94 -19.39 27.63 -8.88
CA TYR A 94 -18.44 27.64 -10.00
C TYR A 94 -18.37 26.26 -10.68
N THR A 95 -17.65 26.17 -11.80
CA THR A 95 -17.56 24.93 -12.59
C THR A 95 -16.10 24.59 -12.84
N THR A 96 -15.76 23.31 -12.68
CA THR A 96 -14.47 22.71 -13.08
C THR A 96 -14.70 21.61 -14.13
N SER A 97 -13.66 20.95 -14.63
CA SER A 97 -13.83 19.77 -15.50
C SER A 97 -14.53 18.61 -14.80
N GLN A 98 -14.60 18.63 -13.46
CA GLN A 98 -15.34 17.66 -12.65
C GLN A 98 -16.82 18.01 -12.44
N GLY A 99 -17.26 19.15 -12.98
CA GLY A 99 -18.65 19.60 -12.91
C GLY A 99 -18.85 20.75 -11.94
N LYS A 100 -20.05 20.88 -11.41
CA LYS A 100 -20.45 21.98 -10.53
C LYS A 100 -19.77 21.86 -9.16
N GLN A 101 -19.18 22.96 -8.72
CA GLN A 101 -18.52 23.09 -7.44
C GLN A 101 -19.14 24.25 -6.66
N ARG A 102 -18.98 24.22 -5.34
CA ARG A 102 -19.52 25.22 -4.43
C ARG A 102 -18.50 25.57 -3.36
N ALA A 103 -18.37 26.87 -3.11
CA ALA A 103 -17.65 27.43 -1.99
C ALA A 103 -18.53 28.43 -1.23
N PHE A 104 -18.09 28.83 -0.06
CA PHE A 104 -18.85 29.67 0.86
C PHE A 104 -17.98 30.80 1.39
N LEU A 105 -18.45 32.04 1.25
CA LEU A 105 -17.75 33.23 1.70
C LEU A 105 -18.41 33.77 2.98
N GLN A 106 -17.61 33.96 4.03
CA GLN A 106 -18.06 34.44 5.34
C GLN A 106 -17.17 35.57 5.85
N GLY A 107 -17.72 36.49 6.65
CA GLY A 107 -16.98 37.59 7.27
C GLY A 107 -17.25 38.94 6.59
N GLU A 108 -16.23 39.77 6.47
CA GLU A 108 -16.33 41.08 5.80
C GLU A 108 -16.39 40.91 4.27
N LEU A 109 -17.59 41.03 3.69
CA LEU A 109 -17.82 40.70 2.27
C LEU A 109 -17.60 41.88 1.32
N ALA A 110 -17.67 43.12 1.80
CA ALA A 110 -17.61 44.30 0.94
C ALA A 110 -16.16 44.72 0.67
N ASN A 111 -15.34 44.78 1.71
CA ASN A 111 -13.94 45.17 1.59
C ASN A 111 -13.06 44.46 2.64
N PRO A 112 -12.81 43.15 2.48
CA PRO A 112 -12.00 42.42 3.44
C PRO A 112 -10.55 42.90 3.41
N ARG A 113 -9.96 43.05 4.60
CA ARG A 113 -8.53 43.29 4.76
C ARG A 113 -7.70 42.11 4.27
N ASN A 114 -8.14 40.89 4.58
CA ASN A 114 -7.53 39.64 4.12
C ASN A 114 -8.61 38.65 3.69
N LEU A 115 -8.29 37.81 2.70
CA LEU A 115 -9.08 36.65 2.33
C LEU A 115 -8.32 35.37 2.70
N TRP A 116 -8.91 34.58 3.59
CA TRP A 116 -8.36 33.30 4.01
C TRP A 116 -9.07 32.16 3.28
N VAL A 117 -8.31 31.29 2.63
CA VAL A 117 -8.85 30.09 2.00
C VAL A 117 -8.78 28.93 2.97
N VAL A 118 -9.93 28.35 3.29
CA VAL A 118 -10.07 27.25 4.23
C VAL A 118 -10.46 26.00 3.47
N CYS A 119 -9.56 25.03 3.49
CA CYS A 119 -9.78 23.72 2.91
C CYS A 119 -10.00 22.72 4.06
N ALA A 120 -11.20 22.14 4.13
CA ALA A 120 -11.55 21.21 5.19
C ALA A 120 -10.71 19.93 5.16
N GLY A 121 -10.63 19.24 6.29
CA GLY A 121 -10.02 17.91 6.34
C GLY A 121 -10.87 16.85 5.63
N ASN A 122 -10.26 15.69 5.39
CA ASN A 122 -10.97 14.53 4.87
C ASN A 122 -12.16 14.13 5.78
N GLY A 123 -13.31 13.80 5.18
CA GLY A 123 -14.53 13.46 5.93
C GLY A 123 -15.32 14.65 6.48
N SER A 124 -14.88 15.89 6.24
CA SER A 124 -15.55 17.11 6.68
C SER A 124 -16.01 17.93 5.47
N VAL A 125 -17.06 18.71 5.66
CA VAL A 125 -17.56 19.69 4.68
C VAL A 125 -17.21 21.11 5.13
N ALA A 126 -17.16 22.03 4.19
CA ALA A 126 -16.73 23.40 4.39
C ALA A 126 -17.48 24.11 5.53
N LEU A 127 -18.80 23.89 5.64
CA LEU A 127 -19.64 24.56 6.65
C LEU A 127 -19.38 24.09 8.08
N ASP A 128 -18.78 22.92 8.31
CA ASP A 128 -18.37 22.47 9.65
C ASP A 128 -17.40 23.49 10.29
N TRP A 129 -16.60 24.17 9.48
CA TRP A 129 -15.63 25.17 9.91
C TRP A 129 -16.27 26.54 10.15
N SER A 130 -17.39 26.85 9.51
CA SER A 130 -18.05 28.15 9.64
C SER A 130 -18.45 28.47 11.09
N HIS A 131 -18.96 27.46 11.81
CA HIS A 131 -19.30 27.59 13.22
C HIS A 131 -18.10 27.94 14.09
N TRP A 132 -16.90 27.48 13.72
CA TRP A 132 -15.68 27.75 14.46
C TRP A 132 -15.24 29.21 14.30
N PHE A 133 -15.51 29.83 13.15
CA PHE A 133 -15.05 31.19 12.85
C PHE A 133 -15.95 32.30 13.42
N LYS A 134 -17.26 32.06 13.57
CA LYS A 134 -18.26 33.09 13.90
C LYS A 134 -17.85 34.06 15.00
N ASP A 135 -17.20 33.58 16.06
CA ASP A 135 -16.83 34.39 17.23
C ASP A 135 -15.32 34.50 17.48
N ARG A 136 -14.50 33.97 16.57
CA ARG A 136 -13.05 33.78 16.82
C ARG A 136 -12.14 34.49 15.83
N VAL A 137 -12.70 35.00 14.74
CA VAL A 137 -11.92 35.60 13.66
C VAL A 137 -11.95 37.12 13.69
N PRO A 138 -10.90 37.79 13.18
CA PRO A 138 -10.89 39.24 13.08
C PRO A 138 -12.05 39.76 12.23
N ALA A 139 -12.80 40.74 12.75
CA ALA A 139 -14.02 41.27 12.13
C ALA A 139 -13.83 41.94 10.75
N GLY A 140 -12.59 42.22 10.34
CA GLY A 140 -12.27 42.85 9.05
C GLY A 140 -11.78 41.88 7.97
N ASP A 141 -11.75 40.58 8.25
CA ASP A 141 -11.26 39.56 7.31
C ASP A 141 -12.43 38.74 6.74
N ALA A 142 -12.20 38.15 5.56
CA ALA A 142 -13.12 37.21 4.92
C ALA A 142 -12.51 35.81 4.84
N TRP A 143 -13.37 34.81 4.78
CA TRP A 143 -13.01 33.39 4.75
C TRP A 143 -13.75 32.71 3.60
N LEU A 144 -13.01 32.12 2.68
CA LEU A 144 -13.51 31.27 1.61
C LEU A 144 -13.40 29.81 2.05
N LEU A 145 -14.53 29.21 2.40
CA LEU A 145 -14.64 27.81 2.79
C LEU A 145 -14.91 26.98 1.54
N VAL A 146 -14.04 26.01 1.25
CA VAL A 146 -14.06 25.24 0.00
C VAL A 146 -14.41 23.79 0.29
N ASP A 147 -15.45 23.29 -0.39
CA ASP A 147 -15.71 21.85 -0.47
C ASP A 147 -14.88 21.22 -1.57
N TYR A 148 -14.38 20.01 -1.30
CA TYR A 148 -13.69 19.22 -2.32
C TYR A 148 -14.68 18.56 -3.30
N PRO A 149 -14.22 18.17 -4.51
CA PRO A 149 -15.03 17.39 -5.43
C PRO A 149 -15.62 16.13 -4.77
N GLY A 150 -16.94 15.96 -4.92
CA GLY A 150 -17.73 14.91 -4.28
C GLY A 150 -18.12 15.14 -2.82
N TYR A 151 -17.70 16.22 -2.18
CA TYR A 151 -18.15 16.63 -0.84
C TYR A 151 -19.24 17.70 -0.92
N GLY A 152 -20.09 17.81 0.11
CA GLY A 152 -21.08 18.87 0.22
C GLY A 152 -22.04 18.89 -0.96
N ASN A 153 -22.08 20.00 -1.70
CA ASN A 153 -22.84 20.15 -2.95
C ASN A 153 -21.97 20.06 -4.22
N CYS A 154 -20.72 19.62 -4.11
CA CYS A 154 -19.80 19.51 -5.23
C CYS A 154 -19.98 18.19 -6.00
N GLU A 155 -19.97 18.27 -7.33
CA GLU A 155 -19.89 17.12 -8.23
C GLU A 155 -18.45 16.57 -8.28
N GLY A 156 -18.27 15.42 -8.91
CA GLY A 156 -16.96 14.77 -9.05
C GLY A 156 -16.70 13.68 -8.00
N LYS A 157 -15.42 13.33 -7.83
CA LYS A 157 -14.99 12.27 -6.89
C LYS A 157 -13.70 12.67 -6.20
N PRO A 158 -13.58 12.47 -4.89
CA PRO A 158 -12.38 12.85 -4.18
C PRO A 158 -11.19 11.95 -4.56
N SER A 159 -10.11 12.57 -4.97
CA SER A 159 -8.80 11.94 -5.17
C SER A 159 -7.70 13.00 -5.08
N PRO A 160 -6.43 12.62 -4.84
CA PRO A 160 -5.34 13.59 -4.78
C PRO A 160 -5.17 14.39 -6.09
N GLY A 161 -5.47 13.78 -7.24
CA GLY A 161 -5.39 14.45 -8.53
C GLY A 161 -6.55 15.43 -8.74
N HIS A 162 -7.75 15.02 -8.38
CA HIS A 162 -8.97 15.81 -8.55
C HIS A 162 -9.07 17.02 -7.63
N ILE A 163 -8.48 16.96 -6.43
CA ILE A 163 -8.52 18.09 -5.48
C ILE A 163 -7.65 19.29 -5.93
N ARG A 164 -6.74 19.08 -6.89
CA ARG A 164 -5.75 20.10 -7.32
C ARG A 164 -6.19 20.93 -8.52
N GLU A 165 -7.36 20.64 -9.06
CA GLU A 165 -7.94 21.33 -10.20
C GLU A 165 -8.74 22.56 -9.76
#